data_AF-F7NSL1-F1
#
_entry.id   AF-F7NSL1-F1
#
_cell.length_a   1.000
_cell.length_b   1.000
_cell.length_c   1.000
_cell.angle_alpha   90.00
_cell.angle_beta   90.00
_cell.angle_gamma   90.00
#
_symmetry.space_group_name_H-M   'P 1'
#
loop_
_entity.id
_entity.type
_entity.pdbx_description
1 polymer ?
#
loop_
_entity_poly.entity_id
_entity_poly.type
_entity_poly.pdbx_seq_one_letter_code
_entity_poly.pdbx_strand_id
1 'polypeptide(L)'
;MVLLRQACLLAGLLIVLTGCQTPPQTKLLLAEPPAIASRHLIPHVPFYPQQEYFCGPTTLSEVAGFYGLEKDPATIAPTTFISGLQGTLQIEMSAATRQLGLVAYAQRGTMHQLLSLVAENIPIIVLQNNSLAWLPQWHYAVVIGYDLQSKEVILHTGVTEAHRLNFSTFERTWARGNYWLLAMLPADKSSAQLEPFIYTKASQDLLSTQQVNSGITALKTATSQWPDYWLPYFLLGNHYFSSQPLVAAEWFEKGLPFALQEISYLNNYAVLLSEQGCHAKATTLIDTALEISPNDSNLLDSQKQIRSSQESGVNTISQCQLQKAH
;
A
#
# COMPACT_ATOMS: atom_id res chain seq x y z
N MET A 1 -15.85 -57.51 13.41
CA MET A 1 -15.14 -56.62 14.36
C MET A 1 -13.71 -56.26 13.93
N VAL A 2 -12.92 -57.21 13.40
CA VAL A 2 -11.53 -56.96 12.93
C VAL A 2 -11.46 -56.03 11.71
N LEU A 3 -12.34 -56.21 10.72
CA LEU A 3 -12.42 -55.36 9.51
C LEU A 3 -12.77 -53.89 9.82
N LEU A 4 -13.64 -53.64 10.82
CA LEU A 4 -13.99 -52.28 11.25
C LEU A 4 -12.81 -51.58 11.93
N ARG A 5 -12.01 -52.30 12.73
CA ARG A 5 -10.80 -51.77 13.37
C ARG A 5 -9.70 -51.46 12.35
N GLN A 6 -9.53 -52.30 11.34
CA GLN A 6 -8.58 -52.05 10.24
C GLN A 6 -8.98 -50.85 9.38
N ALA A 7 -10.28 -50.69 9.09
CA ALA A 7 -10.79 -49.52 8.37
C ALA A 7 -10.61 -48.22 9.16
N CYS A 8 -10.84 -48.21 10.48
CA CYS A 8 -10.58 -47.05 11.33
C CYS A 8 -9.09 -46.73 11.45
N LEU A 9 -8.21 -47.73 11.49
CA LEU A 9 -6.75 -47.53 11.51
C LEU A 9 -6.24 -46.96 10.18
N LEU A 10 -6.74 -47.46 9.04
CA LEU A 10 -6.42 -46.93 7.70
C LEU A 10 -6.97 -45.52 7.49
N ALA A 11 -8.19 -45.23 7.95
CA ALA A 11 -8.76 -43.89 7.90
C ALA A 11 -7.98 -42.91 8.81
N GLY A 12 -7.57 -43.34 10.00
CA GLY A 12 -6.70 -42.57 10.89
C GLY A 12 -5.34 -42.27 10.26
N LEU A 13 -4.74 -43.27 9.59
CA LEU A 13 -3.45 -43.11 8.89
C LEU A 13 -3.55 -42.16 7.69
N LEU A 14 -4.64 -42.21 6.92
CA LEU A 14 -4.91 -41.31 5.79
C LEU A 14 -5.15 -39.85 6.23
N ILE A 15 -5.76 -39.63 7.40
CA ILE A 15 -5.95 -38.29 7.97
C ILE A 15 -4.62 -37.73 8.51
N VAL A 16 -3.70 -38.56 8.99
CA VAL A 16 -2.38 -38.13 9.46
C VAL A 16 -1.45 -37.75 8.28
N LEU A 17 -1.63 -38.36 7.10
CA LEU A 17 -0.79 -38.14 5.92
C LEU A 17 -1.05 -36.80 5.19
N THR A 18 -2.16 -36.10 5.44
CA THR A 18 -2.43 -34.78 4.84
C THR A 18 -1.79 -33.62 5.60
N GLY A 19 -1.24 -33.86 6.80
CA GLY A 19 -0.62 -32.84 7.66
C GLY A 19 0.80 -32.42 7.26
N CYS A 20 1.48 -33.17 6.40
CA CYS A 20 2.88 -32.93 6.01
C CYS A 20 3.06 -32.23 4.65
N GLN A 21 2.04 -31.57 4.11
CA GLN A 21 2.20 -30.87 2.85
C GLN A 21 2.87 -29.50 3.04
N THR A 22 4.01 -29.26 2.39
CA THR A 22 4.64 -27.94 2.31
C THR A 22 3.61 -26.89 1.87
N PRO A 23 3.46 -25.78 2.61
CA PRO A 23 2.53 -24.72 2.24
C PRO A 23 2.77 -24.19 0.82
N PRO A 24 1.70 -23.75 0.12
CA PRO A 24 1.77 -23.47 -1.32
C PRO A 24 2.74 -22.34 -1.68
N GLN A 25 2.81 -21.25 -0.90
CA GLN A 25 3.72 -20.16 -1.24
C GLN A 25 5.19 -20.54 -1.00
N THR A 26 5.49 -21.32 0.03
CA THR A 26 6.83 -21.85 0.33
C THR A 26 7.26 -22.81 -0.76
N LYS A 27 6.33 -23.67 -1.23
CA LYS A 27 6.61 -24.56 -2.36
C LYS A 27 6.98 -23.75 -3.62
N LEU A 28 6.21 -22.71 -3.94
CA LEU A 28 6.48 -21.83 -5.08
C LEU A 28 7.80 -21.06 -4.90
N LEU A 29 8.01 -20.46 -3.73
CA LEU A 29 9.23 -19.71 -3.39
C LEU A 29 10.50 -20.57 -3.57
N LEU A 30 10.45 -21.84 -3.15
CA LEU A 30 11.60 -22.74 -3.28
C LEU A 30 11.83 -23.23 -4.70
N ALA A 31 10.78 -23.27 -5.54
CA ALA A 31 10.90 -23.62 -6.95
C ALA A 31 11.39 -22.44 -7.79
N GLU A 32 10.89 -21.23 -7.49
CA GLU A 32 11.14 -19.99 -8.23
C GLU A 32 11.46 -18.86 -7.23
N PRO A 33 12.67 -18.85 -6.64
CA PRO A 33 13.05 -17.81 -5.70
C PRO A 33 13.19 -16.45 -6.40
N PRO A 34 12.83 -15.34 -5.73
CA PRO A 34 13.09 -13.99 -6.24
C PRO A 34 14.58 -13.77 -6.52
N ALA A 35 14.88 -12.86 -7.45
CA ALA A 35 16.25 -12.45 -7.80
C ALA A 35 16.87 -11.53 -6.72
N ILE A 36 17.05 -12.07 -5.51
CA ILE A 36 17.59 -11.39 -4.34
C ILE A 36 18.77 -12.17 -3.75
N ALA A 37 19.54 -11.55 -2.84
CA ALA A 37 20.64 -12.23 -2.16
C ALA A 37 20.14 -13.48 -1.41
N SER A 38 20.98 -14.51 -1.27
CA SER A 38 20.61 -15.77 -0.63
C SER A 38 20.25 -15.62 0.86
N ARG A 39 20.75 -14.58 1.51
CA ARG A 39 20.42 -14.20 2.88
C ARG A 39 20.44 -12.68 2.98
N HIS A 40 19.58 -12.13 3.81
CA HIS A 40 19.58 -10.71 4.14
C HIS A 40 19.09 -10.52 5.57
N LEU A 41 19.69 -9.57 6.28
CA LEU A 41 19.24 -9.12 7.58
C LEU A 41 19.31 -7.59 7.58
N ILE A 42 18.18 -6.94 7.79
CA ILE A 42 18.10 -5.50 7.90
C ILE A 42 18.84 -5.10 9.19
N PRO A 43 19.92 -4.31 9.10
CA PRO A 43 20.68 -3.94 10.27
C PRO A 43 19.94 -2.87 11.09
N HIS A 44 20.10 -2.89 12.41
CA HIS A 44 19.64 -1.84 13.34
C HIS A 44 18.13 -1.56 13.33
N VAL A 45 17.28 -2.57 13.07
CA VAL A 45 15.86 -2.46 13.43
C VAL A 45 15.78 -2.50 14.96
N PRO A 46 15.22 -1.48 15.64
CA PRO A 46 15.06 -1.51 17.09
C PRO A 46 14.24 -2.72 17.56
N PHE A 47 14.54 -3.20 18.75
CA PHE A 47 13.75 -4.22 19.42
C PHE A 47 13.25 -3.69 20.77
N TYR A 48 11.95 -3.80 21.02
CA TYR A 48 11.37 -3.50 22.32
C TYR A 48 10.67 -4.76 22.84
N PRO A 49 11.07 -5.29 24.02
CA PRO A 49 10.43 -6.49 24.56
C PRO A 49 8.95 -6.23 24.84
N GLN A 50 8.08 -7.00 24.19
CA GLN A 50 6.64 -6.78 24.24
C GLN A 50 6.07 -7.08 25.63
N GLN A 51 5.26 -6.16 26.16
CA GLN A 51 4.39 -6.40 27.31
C GLN A 51 3.06 -7.02 26.82
N GLU A 52 2.39 -7.83 27.65
CA GLU A 52 1.14 -8.52 27.28
C GLU A 52 0.10 -7.52 26.71
N TYR A 53 -0.50 -7.84 25.55
CA TYR A 53 -1.45 -7.01 24.79
C TYR A 53 -0.91 -5.78 24.01
N PHE A 54 0.41 -5.53 24.00
CA PHE A 54 1.02 -4.38 23.30
C PHE A 54 1.78 -4.75 21.99
N CYS A 55 1.50 -5.91 21.38
CA CYS A 55 2.24 -6.36 20.19
C CYS A 55 2.08 -5.41 18.99
N GLY A 56 0.89 -4.82 18.76
CA GLY A 56 0.66 -3.82 17.71
C GLY A 56 1.52 -2.55 17.89
N PRO A 57 1.32 -1.78 18.98
CA PRO A 57 2.10 -0.57 19.27
C PRO A 57 3.62 -0.79 19.26
N THR A 58 4.07 -1.95 19.75
CA THR A 58 5.49 -2.30 19.76
C THR A 58 6.04 -2.42 18.35
N THR A 59 5.41 -3.22 17.48
CA THR A 59 5.88 -3.35 16.09
C THR A 59 5.83 -2.02 15.31
N LEU A 60 4.84 -1.17 15.56
CA LEU A 60 4.79 0.18 14.99
C LEU A 60 5.98 1.04 15.45
N SER A 61 6.34 0.97 16.74
CA SER A 61 7.49 1.68 17.31
C SER A 61 8.82 1.17 16.75
N GLU A 62 9.02 -0.15 16.63
CA GLU A 62 10.22 -0.75 16.05
C GLU A 62 10.44 -0.26 14.60
N VAL A 63 9.40 -0.32 13.76
CA VAL A 63 9.51 0.13 12.37
C VAL A 63 9.63 1.65 12.26
N ALA A 64 8.92 2.43 13.08
CA ALA A 64 9.08 3.89 13.12
C ALA A 64 10.50 4.29 13.54
N GLY A 65 11.04 3.65 14.58
CA GLY A 65 12.40 3.87 15.07
C GLY A 65 13.47 3.48 14.04
N PHE A 66 13.25 2.43 13.25
CA PHE A 66 14.12 2.09 12.11
C PHE A 66 14.24 3.24 11.09
N TYR A 67 13.16 4.00 10.89
CA TYR A 67 13.16 5.20 10.04
C TYR A 67 13.56 6.49 10.78
N GLY A 68 14.08 6.39 12.00
CA GLY A 68 14.50 7.54 12.80
C GLY A 68 13.36 8.32 13.47
N LEU A 69 12.14 7.78 13.46
CA LEU A 69 11.00 8.35 14.18
C LEU A 69 10.91 7.70 15.57
N GLU A 70 11.66 8.24 16.53
CA GLU A 70 11.63 7.76 17.91
C GLU A 70 10.25 8.03 18.55
N LYS A 71 9.46 6.97 18.70
CA LYS A 71 8.16 6.98 19.38
C LYS A 71 8.07 5.81 20.33
N ASP A 72 7.92 6.10 21.62
CA ASP A 72 7.71 5.07 22.63
C ASP A 72 6.40 4.30 22.32
N PRO A 73 6.39 2.95 22.35
CA PRO A 73 5.16 2.17 22.21
C PRO A 73 3.99 2.66 23.07
N ALA A 74 4.26 3.15 24.28
CA ALA A 74 3.26 3.70 25.20
C ALA A 74 2.58 4.98 24.67
N THR A 75 3.25 5.72 23.77
CA THR A 75 2.67 6.90 23.12
C THR A 75 1.83 6.55 21.90
N ILE A 76 2.10 5.40 21.27
CA ILE A 76 1.32 4.87 20.13
C ILE A 76 0.06 4.15 20.62
N ALA A 77 0.16 3.42 21.75
CA ALA A 77 -0.90 2.57 22.27
C ALA A 77 -2.29 3.24 22.40
N PRO A 78 -2.44 4.50 22.88
CA PRO A 78 -3.75 5.15 22.97
C PRO A 78 -4.44 5.36 21.61
N THR A 79 -3.67 5.39 20.51
CA THR A 79 -4.19 5.56 19.15
C THR A 79 -4.53 4.24 18.46
N THR A 80 -4.12 3.10 19.04
CA THR A 80 -4.23 1.76 18.46
C THR A 80 -4.91 0.74 19.37
N PHE A 81 -5.57 1.19 20.44
CA PHE A 81 -6.21 0.30 21.40
C PHE A 81 -7.67 0.70 21.60
N ILE A 82 -8.58 -0.24 21.33
CA ILE A 82 -9.99 -0.14 21.72
C ILE A 82 -10.21 -0.99 22.97
N SER A 83 -10.62 -0.35 24.07
CA SER A 83 -11.03 -1.02 25.29
C SER A 83 -12.14 -2.04 25.03
N GLY A 84 -11.87 -3.32 25.29
CA GLY A 84 -12.80 -4.44 25.08
C GLY A 84 -12.36 -5.41 23.97
N LEU A 85 -11.44 -4.99 23.09
CA LEU A 85 -10.74 -5.87 22.17
C LEU A 85 -9.37 -6.19 22.78
N GLN A 86 -9.09 -7.46 23.05
CA GLN A 86 -7.80 -7.90 23.62
C GLN A 86 -6.66 -7.85 22.56
N GLY A 87 -6.54 -6.76 21.80
CA GLY A 87 -5.51 -6.58 20.76
C GLY A 87 -5.79 -5.41 19.80
N THR A 88 -4.81 -5.09 18.96
CA THR A 88 -4.89 -4.03 17.94
C THR A 88 -5.42 -4.56 16.61
N LEU A 89 -6.40 -3.89 16.01
CA LEU A 89 -6.95 -4.24 14.71
C LEU A 89 -6.04 -3.77 13.56
N GLN A 90 -6.09 -4.47 12.42
CA GLN A 90 -5.32 -4.10 11.23
C GLN A 90 -5.61 -2.67 10.75
N ILE A 91 -6.87 -2.22 10.87
CA ILE A 91 -7.28 -0.86 10.52
C ILE A 91 -6.64 0.20 11.43
N GLU A 92 -6.44 -0.13 12.71
CA GLU A 92 -5.80 0.73 13.70
C GLU A 92 -4.29 0.82 13.43
N MET A 93 -3.64 -0.29 13.04
CA MET A 93 -2.24 -0.29 12.62
C MET A 93 -2.02 0.69 11.45
N SER A 94 -2.89 0.61 10.42
CA SER A 94 -2.82 1.54 9.29
C SER A 94 -3.13 2.99 9.68
N ALA A 95 -4.09 3.21 10.60
CA ALA A 95 -4.42 4.55 11.08
C ALA A 95 -3.27 5.20 11.85
N ALA A 96 -2.65 4.47 12.79
CA ALA A 96 -1.50 4.97 13.54
C ALA A 96 -0.29 5.20 12.64
N THR A 97 -0.04 4.32 11.65
CA THR A 97 1.01 4.55 10.65
C THR A 97 0.83 5.89 9.93
N ARG A 98 -0.40 6.23 9.51
CA ARG A 98 -0.69 7.54 8.90
C ARG A 98 -0.52 8.69 9.88
N GLN A 99 -0.92 8.53 11.14
CA GLN A 99 -0.71 9.56 12.16
C GLN A 99 0.79 9.87 12.38
N LEU A 100 1.67 8.89 12.14
CA LEU A 100 3.12 9.08 12.15
C LEU A 100 3.65 9.75 10.87
N GLY A 101 2.79 10.08 9.91
CA GLY A 101 3.18 10.71 8.64
C GLY A 101 3.80 9.73 7.63
N LEU A 102 3.67 8.43 7.87
CA LEU A 102 4.19 7.36 7.02
C LEU A 102 3.10 6.79 6.11
N VAL A 103 3.50 6.34 4.92
CA VAL A 103 2.62 5.62 4.00
C VAL A 103 2.29 4.26 4.61
N ALA A 104 0.99 4.00 4.83
CA ALA A 104 0.48 2.75 5.38
C ALA A 104 0.11 1.76 4.27
N TYR A 105 1.12 1.15 3.65
CA TYR A 105 0.90 0.14 2.61
C TYR A 105 0.52 -1.20 3.24
N ALA A 106 -0.79 -1.49 3.26
CA ALA A 106 -1.32 -2.72 3.85
C ALA A 106 -2.11 -3.52 2.81
N GLN A 107 -1.78 -4.81 2.67
CA GLN A 107 -2.51 -5.72 1.79
C GLN A 107 -2.29 -7.17 2.18
N ARG A 108 -2.96 -8.07 1.46
CA ARG A 108 -2.58 -9.48 1.42
C ARG A 108 -1.31 -9.65 0.57
N GLY A 109 -0.26 -10.19 1.17
CA GLY A 109 1.03 -10.38 0.51
C GLY A 109 1.34 -11.82 0.10
N THR A 110 2.53 -12.00 -0.45
CA THR A 110 3.12 -13.30 -0.76
C THR A 110 4.50 -13.44 -0.12
N MET A 111 4.98 -14.67 0.08
CA MET A 111 6.35 -14.93 0.53
C MET A 111 7.38 -14.29 -0.40
N HIS A 112 7.15 -14.32 -1.72
CA HIS A 112 8.01 -13.66 -2.70
C HIS A 112 8.08 -12.15 -2.43
N GLN A 113 6.92 -11.48 -2.36
CA GLN A 113 6.86 -10.04 -2.10
C GLN A 113 7.50 -9.67 -0.76
N LEU A 114 7.21 -10.44 0.29
CA LEU A 114 7.76 -10.24 1.63
C LEU A 114 9.29 -10.29 1.62
N LEU A 115 9.89 -11.33 1.03
CA LEU A 115 11.35 -11.45 1.00
C LEU A 115 12.01 -10.40 0.13
N SER A 116 11.41 -10.05 -1.01
CA SER A 116 11.92 -8.99 -1.89
C SER A 116 11.91 -7.62 -1.20
N LEU A 117 10.83 -7.26 -0.49
CA LEU A 117 10.77 -6.01 0.28
C LEU A 117 11.82 -5.98 1.40
N VAL A 118 11.99 -7.09 2.11
CA VAL A 118 13.00 -7.20 3.17
C VAL A 118 14.41 -7.04 2.61
N ALA A 119 14.70 -7.61 1.43
CA ALA A 119 15.97 -7.45 0.73
C ALA A 119 16.27 -5.99 0.36
N GLU A 120 15.24 -5.15 0.20
CA GLU A 120 15.34 -3.70 -0.05
C GLU A 120 15.42 -2.87 1.25
N ASN A 121 15.68 -3.50 2.39
CA ASN A 121 15.69 -2.89 3.72
C ASN A 121 14.36 -2.21 4.07
N ILE A 122 13.24 -2.88 3.80
CA ILE A 122 11.91 -2.49 4.25
C ILE A 122 11.46 -3.53 5.29
N PRO A 123 11.47 -3.19 6.60
CA PRO A 123 10.90 -4.06 7.62
C PRO A 123 9.39 -4.18 7.42
N ILE A 124 8.87 -5.40 7.57
CA ILE A 124 7.46 -5.68 7.29
C ILE A 124 6.76 -6.18 8.55
N ILE A 125 5.70 -5.48 8.95
CA ILE A 125 4.82 -5.95 10.02
C ILE A 125 3.88 -7.01 9.44
N VAL A 126 3.79 -8.16 10.10
CA VAL A 126 2.89 -9.25 9.72
C VAL A 126 1.98 -9.61 10.88
N LEU A 127 0.78 -10.11 10.56
CA LEU A 127 -0.13 -10.69 11.54
C LEU A 127 -0.06 -12.21 11.49
N GLN A 128 0.42 -12.82 12.58
CA GLN A 128 0.46 -14.26 12.74
C GLN A 128 -0.58 -14.72 13.76
N ASN A 129 -1.06 -15.96 13.61
CA ASN A 129 -1.73 -16.69 14.68
C ASN A 129 -0.90 -17.92 15.04
N ASN A 130 -0.20 -17.83 16.17
CA ASN A 130 0.81 -18.82 16.58
C ASN A 130 0.22 -20.05 17.28
N SER A 131 -1.07 -20.02 17.63
CA SER A 131 -1.78 -21.14 18.23
C SER A 131 -2.63 -21.91 17.20
N LEU A 132 -3.22 -23.03 17.63
CA LEU A 132 -4.20 -23.78 16.84
C LEU A 132 -5.47 -22.93 16.63
N ALA A 133 -6.19 -23.17 15.53
CA ALA A 133 -7.33 -22.34 15.10
C ALA A 133 -8.46 -22.19 16.14
N TRP A 134 -8.53 -23.08 17.14
CA TRP A 134 -9.56 -23.12 18.17
C TRP A 134 -9.18 -22.39 19.48
N LEU A 135 -7.93 -21.92 19.62
CA LEU A 135 -7.44 -21.11 20.74
C LEU A 135 -6.50 -20.02 20.21
N PRO A 136 -6.99 -19.03 19.46
CA PRO A 136 -6.14 -18.10 18.71
C PRO A 136 -5.18 -17.32 19.62
N GLN A 137 -3.93 -17.16 19.16
CA GLN A 137 -2.92 -16.27 19.75
C GLN A 137 -2.44 -15.34 18.64
N TRP A 138 -3.19 -14.25 18.46
CA TRP A 138 -2.89 -13.24 17.46
C TRP A 138 -1.67 -12.43 17.86
N HIS A 139 -0.73 -12.28 16.93
CA HIS A 139 0.56 -11.70 17.22
C HIS A 139 1.07 -10.89 16.03
N TYR A 140 1.37 -9.62 16.26
CA TYR A 140 2.15 -8.83 15.31
C TYR A 140 3.64 -9.08 15.53
N ALA A 141 4.36 -9.28 14.43
CA ALA A 141 5.80 -9.42 14.41
C ALA A 141 6.38 -8.55 13.29
N VAL A 142 7.64 -8.13 13.43
CA VAL A 142 8.36 -7.42 12.38
C VAL A 142 9.32 -8.40 11.70
N VAL A 143 9.12 -8.65 10.42
CA VAL A 143 10.09 -9.41 9.60
C VAL A 143 11.25 -8.49 9.25
N ILE A 144 12.46 -8.92 9.61
CA ILE A 144 13.69 -8.14 9.46
C ILE A 144 14.76 -8.88 8.65
N GLY A 145 14.52 -10.11 8.23
CA GLY A 145 15.50 -10.85 7.46
C GLY A 145 15.01 -12.21 6.97
N TYR A 146 15.85 -12.86 6.18
CA TYR A 146 15.63 -14.20 5.69
C TYR A 146 16.94 -14.91 5.33
N ASP A 147 16.87 -16.23 5.23
CA ASP A 147 17.94 -17.09 4.73
C ASP A 147 17.31 -18.18 3.84
N LEU A 148 17.57 -18.11 2.53
CA LEU A 148 17.04 -19.06 1.54
C LEU A 148 17.69 -20.45 1.66
N GLN A 149 18.91 -20.52 2.20
CA GLN A 149 19.64 -21.78 2.34
C GLN A 149 19.10 -22.59 3.53
N SER A 150 18.96 -21.96 4.70
CA SER A 150 18.32 -22.59 5.87
C SER A 150 16.80 -22.60 5.78
N LYS A 151 16.21 -21.84 4.84
CA LYS A 151 14.76 -21.70 4.62
C LYS A 151 14.07 -21.07 5.82
N GLU A 152 14.62 -19.96 6.30
CA GLU A 152 14.18 -19.28 7.51
C GLU A 152 13.81 -17.82 7.27
N VAL A 153 12.73 -17.36 7.90
CA VAL A 153 12.43 -15.95 8.12
C VAL A 153 13.00 -15.54 9.47
N ILE A 154 13.53 -14.32 9.57
CA ILE A 154 14.06 -13.71 10.80
C ILE A 154 13.14 -12.56 11.20
N LEU A 155 12.63 -12.58 12.44
CA LEU A 155 11.60 -11.65 12.91
C LEU A 155 11.80 -11.20 14.36
N HIS A 156 11.42 -9.96 14.67
CA HIS A 156 11.17 -9.51 16.05
C HIS A 156 9.77 -9.96 16.48
N THR A 157 9.68 -10.68 17.60
CA THR A 157 8.41 -11.27 18.09
C THR A 157 8.39 -11.42 19.60
N GLY A 158 7.33 -10.93 20.25
CA GLY A 158 7.13 -11.07 21.68
C GLY A 158 8.29 -10.48 22.47
N VAL A 159 8.96 -11.32 23.25
CA VAL A 159 10.15 -10.97 24.03
C VAL A 159 11.45 -11.46 23.37
N THR A 160 11.39 -11.89 22.11
CA THR A 160 12.54 -12.47 21.38
C THR A 160 12.94 -11.60 20.19
N GLU A 161 14.15 -11.07 20.26
CA GLU A 161 14.82 -10.38 19.16
C GLU A 161 15.32 -11.38 18.11
N ALA A 162 15.26 -11.00 16.82
CA ALA A 162 15.77 -11.76 15.67
C ALA A 162 15.45 -13.28 15.70
N HIS A 163 14.23 -13.64 16.09
CA HIS A 163 13.75 -15.02 16.14
C HIS A 163 13.71 -15.64 14.74
N ARG A 164 14.22 -16.87 14.61
CA ARG A 164 14.27 -17.63 13.35
C ARG A 164 13.13 -18.62 13.29
N LEU A 165 12.32 -18.54 12.24
CA LEU A 165 11.26 -19.50 11.92
C LEU A 165 11.46 -20.08 10.54
N ASN A 166 11.33 -21.40 10.40
CA ASN A 166 11.34 -22.01 9.07
C ASN A 166 10.16 -21.50 8.22
N PHE A 167 10.36 -21.41 6.90
CA PHE A 167 9.38 -20.88 5.94
C PHE A 167 8.01 -21.55 6.03
N SER A 168 7.98 -22.87 6.20
CA SER A 168 6.71 -23.62 6.25
C SER A 168 5.90 -23.26 7.51
N THR A 169 6.55 -23.14 8.66
CA THR A 169 5.91 -22.74 9.91
C THR A 169 5.44 -21.29 9.83
N PHE A 170 6.31 -20.39 9.35
CA PHE A 170 5.98 -18.98 9.16
C PHE A 170 4.76 -18.80 8.25
N GLU A 171 4.74 -19.44 7.09
CA GLU A 171 3.62 -19.32 6.15
C GLU A 171 2.32 -19.83 6.76
N ARG A 172 2.33 -20.95 7.49
CA ARG A 172 1.10 -21.47 8.12
C ARG A 172 0.53 -20.51 9.16
N THR A 173 1.37 -19.91 9.99
CA THR A 173 0.90 -18.97 11.02
C THR A 173 0.46 -17.64 10.41
N TRP A 174 1.12 -17.20 9.34
CA TRP A 174 0.77 -15.99 8.57
C TRP A 174 -0.49 -16.16 7.71
N ALA A 175 -0.71 -17.35 7.13
CA ALA A 175 -1.89 -17.69 6.36
C ALA A 175 -3.18 -17.54 7.17
N ARG A 176 -3.13 -17.84 8.48
CA ARG A 176 -4.26 -17.65 9.41
C ARG A 176 -4.60 -16.17 9.61
N GLY A 177 -3.63 -15.28 9.48
CA GLY A 177 -3.81 -13.83 9.38
C GLY A 177 -4.09 -13.33 7.96
N ASN A 178 -4.56 -14.21 7.07
CA ASN A 178 -4.87 -13.92 5.67
C ASN A 178 -3.67 -13.38 4.86
N TYR A 179 -2.45 -13.77 5.25
CA TYR A 179 -1.19 -13.24 4.69
C TYR A 179 -1.12 -11.70 4.73
N TRP A 180 -1.73 -11.09 5.74
CA TRP A 180 -1.71 -9.64 5.88
C TRP A 180 -0.30 -9.14 6.20
N LEU A 181 0.15 -8.15 5.44
CA LEU A 181 1.36 -7.40 5.71
C LEU A 181 1.05 -5.91 5.75
N LEU A 182 1.90 -5.19 6.48
CA LEU A 182 1.95 -3.73 6.52
C LEU A 182 3.41 -3.31 6.33
N ALA A 183 3.68 -2.59 5.24
CA ALA A 183 4.89 -1.81 5.07
C ALA A 183 4.58 -0.37 5.48
N MET A 184 5.29 0.11 6.50
CA MET A 184 5.29 1.52 6.87
C MET A 184 6.46 2.17 6.12
N LEU A 185 6.18 3.17 5.29
CA LEU A 185 7.22 3.78 4.43
C LEU A 185 7.30 5.28 4.66
N PRO A 186 8.51 5.85 4.80
CA PRO A 186 8.73 7.27 4.57
C PRO A 186 8.15 7.68 3.21
N ALA A 187 7.67 8.92 3.10
CA ALA A 187 6.97 9.38 1.92
C ALA A 187 7.85 9.41 0.64
N ASP A 188 9.17 9.45 0.80
CA ASP A 188 10.15 9.40 -0.28
C ASP A 188 10.62 7.97 -0.61
N LYS A 189 10.03 6.94 -0.01
CA LYS A 189 10.42 5.53 -0.19
C LYS A 189 9.31 4.71 -0.86
N SER A 190 9.68 3.96 -1.91
CA SER A 190 8.82 2.99 -2.61
C SER A 190 9.63 1.75 -3.00
N SER A 191 8.95 0.78 -3.64
CA SER A 191 9.57 -0.41 -4.21
C SER A 191 8.76 -0.90 -5.41
N ALA A 192 9.42 -1.49 -6.40
CA ALA A 192 8.77 -2.15 -7.54
C ALA A 192 7.94 -3.37 -7.13
N GLN A 193 8.15 -3.89 -5.91
CA GLN A 193 7.37 -4.99 -5.35
C GLN A 193 6.00 -4.54 -4.83
N LEU A 194 5.77 -3.24 -4.70
CA LEU A 194 4.49 -2.69 -4.25
C LEU A 194 3.54 -2.56 -5.44
N GLU A 195 2.25 -2.69 -5.15
CA GLU A 195 1.19 -2.50 -6.13
C GLU A 195 0.85 -1.00 -6.23
N PRO A 196 0.87 -0.41 -7.46
CA PRO A 196 0.69 1.03 -7.67
C PRO A 196 -0.61 1.60 -7.08
N PHE A 197 -1.74 0.92 -7.26
CA PHE A 197 -3.04 1.38 -6.75
C PHE A 197 -3.05 1.44 -5.22
N ILE A 198 -2.59 0.39 -4.54
CA ILE A 198 -2.57 0.33 -3.07
C ILE A 198 -1.63 1.40 -2.50
N TYR A 199 -0.44 1.59 -3.08
CA TYR A 199 0.49 2.63 -2.64
C TYR A 199 -0.08 4.04 -2.86
N THR A 200 -0.66 4.28 -4.03
CA THR A 200 -1.26 5.58 -4.38
C THR A 200 -2.45 5.90 -3.48
N LYS A 201 -3.30 4.91 -3.20
CA LYS A 201 -4.40 5.03 -2.24
C LYS A 201 -3.88 5.34 -0.83
N ALA A 202 -2.84 4.65 -0.35
CA ALA A 202 -2.23 4.93 0.95
C ALA A 202 -1.64 6.36 1.01
N SER A 203 -1.11 6.85 -0.10
CA SER A 203 -0.63 8.23 -0.24
C SER A 203 -1.77 9.26 -0.18
N GLN A 204 -2.91 8.97 -0.82
CA GLN A 204 -4.12 9.79 -0.72
C GLN A 204 -4.68 9.80 0.71
N ASP A 205 -4.65 8.67 1.41
CA ASP A 205 -5.12 8.60 2.80
C ASP A 205 -4.30 9.53 3.73
N LEU A 206 -3.02 9.78 3.45
CA LEU A 206 -2.21 10.79 4.17
C LEU A 206 -2.75 12.21 3.96
N LEU A 207 -3.10 12.57 2.71
CA LEU A 207 -3.71 13.87 2.42
C LEU A 207 -5.02 14.05 3.19
N SER A 208 -5.88 13.03 3.17
CA SER A 208 -7.19 13.04 3.85
C SER A 208 -7.07 13.08 5.38
N THR A 209 -5.91 12.73 5.94
CA THR A 209 -5.64 12.74 7.39
C THR A 209 -4.72 13.89 7.82
N GLN A 210 -4.69 14.98 7.03
CA GLN A 210 -3.94 16.21 7.29
C GLN A 210 -2.41 16.07 7.25
N GLN A 211 -1.88 14.93 6.84
CA GLN A 211 -0.45 14.74 6.57
C GLN A 211 -0.11 15.15 5.14
N VAL A 212 -0.44 16.41 4.81
CA VAL A 212 -0.43 16.92 3.44
C VAL A 212 0.95 16.79 2.78
N ASN A 213 2.01 17.22 3.45
CA ASN A 213 3.37 17.16 2.91
C ASN A 213 3.84 15.73 2.63
N SER A 214 3.57 14.80 3.55
CA SER A 214 3.87 13.38 3.35
C SER A 214 3.06 12.79 2.19
N GLY A 215 1.76 13.08 2.11
CA GLY A 215 0.91 12.59 1.02
C GLY A 215 1.36 13.10 -0.35
N ILE A 216 1.68 14.38 -0.49
CA ILE A 216 2.20 14.96 -1.75
C ILE A 216 3.55 14.31 -2.11
N THR A 217 4.45 14.18 -1.14
CA THR A 217 5.77 13.57 -1.36
C THR A 217 5.61 12.12 -1.82
N ALA A 218 4.74 11.35 -1.17
CA ALA A 218 4.44 9.97 -1.53
C ALA A 218 3.83 9.85 -2.93
N LEU A 219 2.91 10.74 -3.33
CA LEU A 219 2.37 10.75 -4.69
C LEU A 219 3.47 11.07 -5.73
N LYS A 220 4.39 11.99 -5.44
CA LYS A 220 5.55 12.26 -6.31
C LYS A 220 6.49 11.06 -6.41
N THR A 221 6.76 10.39 -5.30
CA THR A 221 7.50 9.12 -5.28
C THR A 221 6.81 8.07 -6.16
N ALA A 222 5.48 7.95 -6.09
CA ALA A 222 4.71 7.05 -6.94
C ALA A 222 4.86 7.37 -8.43
N THR A 223 4.85 8.65 -8.84
CA THR A 223 5.10 9.03 -10.25
C THR A 223 6.51 8.66 -10.73
N SER A 224 7.48 8.57 -9.83
CA SER A 224 8.85 8.17 -10.18
C SER A 224 8.98 6.65 -10.27
N GLN A 225 8.29 5.92 -9.39
CA GLN A 225 8.32 4.45 -9.32
C GLN A 225 7.50 3.78 -10.42
N TRP A 226 6.34 4.35 -10.75
CA TRP A 226 5.41 3.87 -11.78
C TRP A 226 5.06 5.01 -12.72
N PRO A 227 5.99 5.40 -13.62
CA PRO A 227 5.81 6.57 -14.47
C PRO A 227 4.65 6.43 -15.45
N ASP A 228 4.24 5.21 -15.77
CA ASP A 228 3.13 4.84 -16.65
C ASP A 228 1.80 4.63 -15.90
N TYR A 229 1.76 4.86 -14.59
CA TYR A 229 0.54 4.75 -13.79
C TYR A 229 -0.10 6.13 -13.59
N TRP A 230 -1.30 6.34 -14.12
CA TRP A 230 -1.94 7.66 -14.22
C TRP A 230 -2.40 8.27 -12.89
N LEU A 231 -2.78 7.44 -11.91
CA LEU A 231 -3.51 7.87 -10.72
C LEU A 231 -2.74 8.88 -9.84
N PRO A 232 -1.43 8.71 -9.57
CA PRO A 232 -0.67 9.72 -8.84
C PRO A 232 -0.67 11.11 -9.49
N TYR A 233 -0.58 11.17 -10.82
CA TYR A 233 -0.66 12.42 -11.58
C TYR A 233 -2.03 13.08 -11.43
N PHE A 234 -3.10 12.28 -11.49
CA PHE A 234 -4.47 12.75 -11.28
C PHE A 234 -4.65 13.37 -9.90
N LEU A 235 -4.20 12.68 -8.86
CA LEU A 235 -4.35 13.15 -7.48
C LEU A 235 -3.52 14.40 -7.21
N LEU A 236 -2.30 14.50 -7.75
CA LEU A 236 -1.49 15.71 -7.69
C LEU A 236 -2.14 16.88 -8.44
N GLY A 237 -2.65 16.64 -9.66
CA GLY A 237 -3.38 17.64 -10.45
C GLY A 237 -4.59 18.18 -9.69
N ASN A 238 -5.42 17.29 -9.13
CA ASN A 238 -6.57 17.68 -8.31
C ASN A 238 -6.19 18.43 -7.03
N HIS A 239 -5.11 18.02 -6.36
CA HIS A 239 -4.63 18.71 -5.15
C HIS A 239 -4.26 20.17 -5.44
N TYR A 240 -3.58 20.43 -6.55
CA TYR A 240 -3.16 21.78 -6.93
C TYR A 240 -4.25 22.57 -7.68
N PHE A 241 -5.33 21.93 -8.12
CA PHE A 241 -6.32 22.47 -9.05
C PHE A 241 -6.72 23.92 -8.74
N SER A 242 -7.23 24.17 -7.52
CA SER A 242 -7.73 25.50 -7.14
C SER A 242 -6.65 26.44 -6.60
N SER A 243 -5.54 25.90 -6.07
CA SER A 243 -4.52 26.70 -5.37
C SER A 243 -3.37 27.14 -6.27
N GLN A 244 -2.98 26.30 -7.22
CA GLN A 244 -1.84 26.48 -8.12
C GLN A 244 -2.16 25.87 -9.49
N PRO A 245 -3.05 26.49 -10.29
CA PRO A 245 -3.59 25.90 -11.52
C PRO A 245 -2.53 25.61 -12.58
N LEU A 246 -1.44 26.38 -12.63
CA LEU A 246 -0.31 26.09 -13.52
C LEU A 246 0.40 24.78 -13.13
N VAL A 247 0.64 24.57 -11.83
CA VAL A 247 1.23 23.33 -11.30
C VAL A 247 0.28 22.15 -11.50
N ALA A 248 -1.01 22.36 -11.31
CA ALA A 248 -2.03 21.34 -11.60
C ALA A 248 -1.99 20.90 -13.06
N ALA A 249 -1.93 21.86 -13.99
CA ALA A 249 -1.86 21.59 -15.43
C ALA A 249 -0.60 20.80 -15.80
N GLU A 250 0.55 21.09 -15.19
CA GLU A 250 1.78 20.30 -15.41
C GLU A 250 1.60 18.83 -14.99
N TRP A 251 0.95 18.56 -13.85
CA TRP A 251 0.71 17.19 -13.41
C TRP A 251 -0.30 16.47 -14.31
N PHE A 252 -1.39 17.15 -14.70
CA PHE A 252 -2.34 16.60 -15.66
C PHE A 252 -1.71 16.35 -17.04
N GLU A 253 -0.82 17.22 -17.51
CA GLU A 253 -0.14 17.01 -18.78
C GLU A 253 0.80 15.80 -18.74
N LYS A 254 1.56 15.64 -17.65
CA LYS A 254 2.50 14.52 -17.48
C LYS A 254 1.81 13.16 -17.48
N GLY A 255 0.63 13.06 -16.84
CA GLY A 255 -0.10 11.79 -16.75
C GLY A 255 -1.04 11.49 -17.91
N LEU A 256 -1.39 12.50 -18.73
CA LEU A 256 -2.34 12.35 -19.84
C LEU A 256 -2.05 11.16 -20.77
N PRO A 257 -0.80 10.85 -21.18
CA PRO A 257 -0.52 9.71 -22.06
C PRO A 257 -0.99 8.36 -21.50
N PHE A 258 -1.13 8.25 -20.18
CA PHE A 258 -1.52 7.03 -19.47
C PHE A 258 -2.97 7.07 -18.97
N ALA A 259 -3.67 8.20 -19.17
CA ALA A 259 -5.00 8.46 -18.63
C ALA A 259 -6.08 8.64 -19.70
N LEU A 260 -5.77 8.34 -20.98
CA LEU A 260 -6.69 8.57 -22.11
C LEU A 260 -8.01 7.79 -22.03
N GLN A 261 -8.08 6.75 -21.18
CA GLN A 261 -9.30 5.97 -20.93
C GLN A 261 -10.01 6.35 -19.62
N GLU A 262 -9.47 7.33 -18.87
CA GLU A 262 -9.93 7.67 -17.53
C GLU A 262 -10.81 8.91 -17.57
N ILE A 263 -12.13 8.71 -17.69
CA ILE A 263 -13.09 9.82 -17.93
C ILE A 263 -12.99 10.95 -16.89
N SER A 264 -12.73 10.62 -15.62
CA SER A 264 -12.57 11.62 -14.55
C SER A 264 -11.29 12.45 -14.72
N TYR A 265 -10.24 11.85 -15.25
CA TYR A 265 -8.99 12.54 -15.56
C TYR A 265 -9.20 13.56 -16.66
N LEU A 266 -9.76 13.09 -17.79
CA LEU A 266 -10.04 13.91 -18.95
C LEU A 266 -10.96 15.07 -18.59
N ASN A 267 -12.01 14.80 -17.81
CA ASN A 267 -12.94 15.82 -17.33
C ASN A 267 -12.24 16.89 -16.49
N ASN A 268 -11.53 16.49 -15.44
CA ASN A 268 -10.92 17.47 -14.53
C ASN A 268 -9.86 18.29 -15.26
N TYR A 269 -9.06 17.67 -16.13
CA TYR A 269 -8.08 18.42 -16.92
C TYR A 269 -8.76 19.37 -17.92
N ALA A 270 -9.84 18.95 -18.57
CA ALA A 270 -10.61 19.81 -19.47
C ALA A 270 -11.18 21.04 -18.75
N VAL A 271 -11.78 20.85 -17.57
CA VAL A 271 -12.30 21.95 -16.76
C VAL A 271 -11.18 22.91 -16.37
N LEU A 272 -10.05 22.41 -15.88
CA LEU A 272 -8.88 23.23 -15.55
C LEU A 272 -8.43 24.05 -16.76
N LEU A 273 -8.25 23.42 -17.91
CA LEU A 273 -7.82 24.08 -19.14
C LEU A 273 -8.79 25.20 -19.55
N SER A 274 -10.09 24.97 -19.42
CA SER A 274 -11.09 26.00 -19.73
C SER A 274 -11.02 27.18 -18.77
N GLU A 275 -10.83 26.95 -17.47
CA GLU A 275 -10.62 28.02 -16.48
C GLU A 275 -9.34 28.84 -16.77
N GLN A 276 -8.31 28.22 -17.36
CA GLN A 276 -7.08 28.88 -17.78
C GLN A 276 -7.14 29.50 -19.20
N GLY A 277 -8.32 29.52 -19.84
CA GLY A 277 -8.52 30.08 -21.18
C GLY A 277 -8.02 29.20 -22.34
N CYS A 278 -7.61 27.96 -22.07
CA CYS A 278 -7.10 26.99 -23.04
C CYS A 278 -8.23 26.16 -23.67
N HIS A 279 -9.28 26.84 -24.16
CA HIS A 279 -10.56 26.22 -24.53
C HIS A 279 -10.47 25.17 -25.64
N ALA A 280 -9.61 25.35 -26.65
CA ALA A 280 -9.49 24.39 -27.74
C ALA A 280 -9.08 23.00 -27.23
N LYS A 281 -8.05 22.94 -26.36
CA LYS A 281 -7.59 21.70 -25.75
C LYS A 281 -8.60 21.14 -24.75
N ALA A 282 -9.26 22.02 -23.98
CA ALA A 282 -10.35 21.62 -23.08
C ALA A 282 -11.47 20.90 -23.83
N THR A 283 -11.93 21.46 -24.96
CA THR A 283 -12.97 20.87 -25.81
C THR A 283 -12.54 19.51 -26.36
N THR A 284 -11.30 19.38 -26.83
CA THR A 284 -10.78 18.07 -27.28
C THR A 284 -10.85 17.02 -26.16
N LEU A 285 -10.38 17.34 -24.95
CA LEU A 285 -10.36 16.37 -23.85
C LEU A 285 -11.77 15.97 -23.39
N ILE A 286 -12.70 16.92 -23.28
CA ILE A 286 -14.07 16.59 -22.83
C ILE A 286 -14.84 15.80 -23.90
N ASP A 287 -14.60 16.09 -25.19
CA ASP A 287 -15.19 15.32 -26.28
C ASP A 287 -14.63 13.88 -26.29
N THR A 288 -13.31 13.68 -26.07
CA THR A 288 -12.73 12.35 -25.88
C THR A 288 -13.34 11.61 -24.69
N ALA A 289 -13.61 12.29 -23.57
CA ALA A 289 -14.28 11.67 -22.42
C ALA A 289 -15.71 11.22 -22.77
N LEU A 290 -16.44 12.01 -23.55
CA LEU A 290 -17.80 11.70 -24.02
C LEU A 290 -17.83 10.62 -25.09
N GLU A 291 -16.75 10.40 -25.85
CA GLU A 291 -16.65 9.22 -26.73
C GLU A 291 -16.66 7.90 -25.91
N ILE A 292 -16.08 7.92 -24.71
CA ILE A 292 -16.03 6.78 -23.79
C ILE A 292 -17.36 6.63 -23.03
N SER A 293 -17.92 7.73 -22.54
CA SER A 293 -19.18 7.75 -21.78
C SER A 293 -20.16 8.83 -22.27
N PRO A 294 -20.88 8.60 -23.38
CA PRO A 294 -21.66 9.64 -24.07
C PRO A 294 -22.83 10.23 -23.27
N ASN A 295 -23.34 9.48 -22.30
CA ASN A 295 -24.53 9.85 -21.52
C ASN A 295 -24.20 10.24 -20.08
N ASP A 296 -22.91 10.43 -19.75
CA ASP A 296 -22.52 10.88 -18.41
C ASP A 296 -22.94 12.34 -18.19
N SER A 297 -23.80 12.57 -17.19
CA SER A 297 -24.34 13.90 -16.91
C SER A 297 -23.27 14.91 -16.53
N ASN A 298 -22.23 14.49 -15.80
CA ASN A 298 -21.16 15.40 -15.36
C ASN A 298 -20.29 15.83 -16.54
N LEU A 299 -20.03 14.93 -17.48
CA LEU A 299 -19.28 15.24 -18.70
C LEU A 299 -20.07 16.18 -19.62
N LEU A 300 -21.37 15.95 -19.79
CA LEU A 300 -22.24 16.81 -20.59
C LEU A 300 -22.35 18.23 -20.00
N ASP A 301 -22.47 18.33 -18.68
CA ASP A 301 -22.47 19.61 -17.97
C ASP A 301 -21.13 20.35 -18.13
N SER A 302 -20.01 19.63 -17.96
CA SER A 302 -18.68 20.20 -18.16
C SER A 302 -18.47 20.67 -19.61
N GLN A 303 -18.90 19.90 -20.61
CA GLN A 303 -18.84 20.28 -22.02
C GLN A 303 -19.63 21.58 -22.29
N LYS A 304 -20.84 21.70 -21.72
CA LYS A 304 -21.66 22.91 -21.85
C LYS A 304 -20.98 24.13 -21.23
N GLN A 305 -20.39 23.98 -20.05
CA GLN A 305 -19.65 25.06 -19.38
C GLN A 305 -18.41 25.49 -20.18
N ILE A 306 -17.64 24.52 -20.71
CA ILE A 306 -16.45 24.77 -21.53
C ILE A 306 -16.82 25.55 -22.80
N ARG A 307 -17.87 25.12 -23.52
CA ARG A 307 -18.35 25.79 -24.74
C ARG A 307 -18.84 27.21 -24.46
N SER A 308 -19.62 27.42 -23.40
CA SER A 308 -20.10 28.76 -23.02
C SER A 308 -18.95 29.70 -22.64
N SER A 309 -17.92 29.17 -21.97
CA SER A 309 -16.71 29.93 -21.63
C SER A 309 -15.92 30.31 -22.89
N GLN A 310 -15.82 29.40 -23.86
CA GLN A 310 -15.17 29.66 -25.14
C GLN A 310 -15.88 30.78 -25.92
N GLU A 311 -17.21 30.75 -26.03
CA GLU A 311 -17.99 31.80 -26.71
C GLU A 311 -17.84 33.17 -26.07
N SER A 312 -17.81 33.23 -24.74
CA SER A 312 -17.59 34.47 -23.98
C SER A 312 -16.15 34.98 -24.14
N GLY A 313 -15.20 34.05 -24.16
CA GLY A 313 -13.78 34.31 -24.36
C GLY A 313 -13.42 34.76 -25.78
N VAL A 314 -14.20 34.45 -26.82
CA VAL A 314 -13.95 34.95 -28.20
C VAL A 314 -14.11 36.48 -28.31
N ASN A 315 -14.87 37.10 -27.41
CA ASN A 315 -15.07 38.55 -27.36
C ASN A 315 -13.98 39.31 -26.57
N THR A 316 -13.04 38.60 -25.94
CA THR A 316 -11.89 39.17 -25.22
C THR A 316 -10.63 38.49 -25.75
N ILE A 317 -9.49 39.16 -25.91
CA ILE A 317 -8.26 38.48 -26.37
C ILE A 317 -7.68 37.68 -25.19
N SER A 318 -8.36 36.60 -24.78
CA SER A 318 -7.94 35.68 -23.72
C SER A 318 -7.01 34.64 -24.33
N GLN A 319 -5.71 34.82 -24.14
CA GLN A 319 -4.70 33.83 -24.52
C GLN A 319 -4.58 32.76 -23.43
N CYS A 320 -4.45 31.49 -23.83
CA CYS A 320 -4.20 30.35 -22.95
C CYS A 320 -3.04 30.66 -21.99
N GLN A 321 -3.32 30.71 -20.67
CA GLN A 321 -2.37 31.18 -19.67
C GLN A 321 -1.17 30.23 -19.50
N LEU A 322 -1.31 28.97 -19.94
CA LEU A 322 -0.25 27.96 -19.90
C LEU A 322 0.86 28.19 -20.95
N GLN A 323 0.62 28.98 -22.00
CA GLN A 323 1.63 29.27 -23.03
C GLN A 323 2.62 30.37 -22.63
N LYS A 324 2.38 31.09 -21.53
CA LYS A 324 3.25 32.19 -21.05
C LYS A 324 4.29 31.75 -20.00
N ALA A 325 4.29 30.48 -19.61
CA ALA A 325 5.09 29.95 -18.50
C ALA A 325 6.38 29.21 -18.93
N HIS A 326 6.77 29.30 -20.21
CA HIS A 326 8.01 28.73 -20.75
C HIS A 326 8.88 29.81 -21.38
#